data_AF-A0A9P3Q2N1-F1
#
_entry.id   AF-A0A9P3Q2N1-F1
#
_cell.length_a   1.000
_cell.length_b   1.000
_cell.length_c   1.000
_cell.angle_alpha   90.00
_cell.angle_beta   90.00
_cell.angle_gamma   90.00
#
_symmetry.space_group_name_H-M   'P 1'
#
loop_
_entity.id
_entity.type
_entity.pdbx_description
1 polymer ?
#
loop_
_entity_poly.entity_id
_entity_poly.type
_entity_poly.pdbx_seq_one_letter_code
_entity_poly.pdbx_strand_id
1 'polypeptide(L)'
;MRRGNGPLHLECRDEHGNDVDKESQPFVVWGQYLRSPTMQSTLVSSLPRSWRAVAIDSPELRDLLLYVGTQLDEDDLPHRTKLTQLIYERFQVEFKKLIEELKNAAGRISFTSDLWTDQNRRSYMAITAHFMSFGTNGQVTMTTRLVAFRYVPGSHSGQDLAKVFVAILKELGIFNRIGMVTLDNASNCGSMMEFVALLLRDMGVYLTRKATEFGMFFA
;
A
#
# COMPACT_ATOMS: atom_id res chain seq x y z
N MET A 1 11.89 -10.03 -48.62
CA MET A 1 10.45 -10.16 -48.36
C MET A 1 10.23 -10.24 -46.85
N ARG A 2 9.70 -9.18 -46.23
CA ARG A 2 9.32 -9.12 -44.82
C ARG A 2 7.85 -9.58 -44.68
N ARG A 3 7.52 -10.40 -43.69
CA ARG A 3 6.15 -10.51 -43.16
C ARG A 3 6.21 -10.20 -41.66
N GLY A 4 5.54 -9.13 -41.26
CA GLY A 4 5.41 -8.70 -39.87
C GLY A 4 4.21 -9.36 -39.22
N ASN A 5 4.37 -9.79 -37.97
CA ASN A 5 3.26 -10.08 -37.08
C ASN A 5 2.78 -8.75 -36.48
N GLY A 6 1.69 -8.21 -37.03
CA GLY A 6 0.90 -7.16 -36.39
C GLY A 6 0.01 -7.73 -35.28
N PRO A 7 -0.52 -6.88 -34.38
CA PRO A 7 -1.37 -7.33 -33.29
C PRO A 7 -2.69 -7.93 -33.80
N LEU A 8 -3.12 -9.02 -33.17
CA LEU A 8 -4.41 -9.67 -33.43
C LEU A 8 -5.55 -8.69 -33.16
N HIS A 9 -6.21 -8.24 -34.23
CA HIS A 9 -7.41 -7.42 -34.16
C HIS A 9 -8.61 -8.35 -33.92
N LEU A 10 -9.19 -8.32 -32.72
CA LEU A 10 -10.46 -8.99 -32.43
C LEU A 10 -11.59 -8.14 -33.03
N GLU A 11 -12.27 -8.66 -34.05
CA GLU A 11 -13.51 -8.11 -34.60
C GLU A 11 -14.70 -8.62 -33.76
N CYS A 12 -15.50 -7.71 -33.22
CA CYS A 12 -16.74 -8.04 -32.50
C CYS A 12 -17.89 -8.01 -33.49
N ARG A 13 -18.56 -9.15 -33.67
CA ARG A 13 -19.81 -9.30 -34.44
C ARG A 13 -20.97 -9.60 -33.51
N ASP A 14 -22.18 -9.19 -33.88
CA ASP A 14 -23.40 -9.55 -33.15
C ASP A 14 -23.83 -11.01 -33.40
N GLU A 15 -24.89 -11.44 -32.71
CA GLU A 15 -25.46 -12.80 -32.81
C GLU A 15 -26.06 -13.14 -34.19
N HIS A 16 -26.19 -12.14 -35.08
CA HIS A 16 -26.66 -12.26 -36.45
C HIS A 16 -25.52 -12.10 -37.49
N GLY A 17 -24.28 -11.91 -37.03
CA GLY A 17 -23.07 -11.90 -37.85
C GLY A 17 -22.76 -10.56 -38.54
N ASN A 18 -23.40 -9.46 -38.14
CA ASN A 18 -23.15 -8.13 -38.72
C ASN A 18 -22.01 -7.40 -38.00
N ASP A 19 -21.32 -6.50 -38.74
CA ASP A 19 -20.32 -5.59 -38.17
C ASP A 19 -21.00 -4.55 -37.29
N VAL A 20 -20.56 -4.48 -36.02
CA VAL A 20 -21.10 -3.53 -35.05
C VAL A 20 -20.34 -2.21 -35.16
N ASP A 21 -21.06 -1.16 -35.53
CA ASP A 21 -20.51 0.19 -35.69
C ASP A 21 -20.02 0.73 -34.34
N LYS A 22 -18.69 0.86 -34.17
CA LYS A 22 -18.02 1.11 -32.88
C LYS A 22 -18.29 2.48 -32.28
N GLU A 23 -18.94 3.39 -33.00
CA GLU A 23 -19.28 4.73 -32.50
C GLU A 23 -20.66 4.82 -31.83
N SER A 24 -21.51 3.80 -31.93
CA SER A 24 -22.92 3.95 -31.55
C SER A 24 -23.31 3.47 -30.15
N GLN A 25 -22.39 2.87 -29.37
CA GLN A 25 -22.74 2.34 -28.03
C GLN A 25 -21.59 2.44 -27.00
N PRO A 26 -21.16 3.65 -26.59
CA PRO A 26 -20.15 3.79 -25.54
C PRO A 26 -20.70 3.56 -24.12
N PHE A 27 -22.02 3.48 -23.89
CA PHE A 27 -22.59 3.51 -22.52
C PHE A 27 -23.07 2.16 -21.98
N VAL A 28 -23.46 1.18 -22.81
CA VAL A 28 -24.02 -0.11 -22.36
C VAL A 28 -22.98 -1.04 -21.74
N VAL A 29 -21.70 -0.83 -22.06
CA VAL A 29 -20.60 -1.68 -21.58
C VAL A 29 -20.17 -1.31 -20.15
N TRP A 30 -20.43 -0.08 -19.68
CA TRP A 30 -19.93 0.39 -18.38
C TRP A 30 -20.75 -0.07 -17.18
N GLY A 31 -22.07 -0.26 -17.32
CA GLY A 31 -22.92 -0.75 -16.21
C GLY A 31 -22.59 -2.19 -15.80
N GLN A 32 -22.17 -3.03 -16.74
CA GLN A 32 -21.63 -4.37 -16.42
C GLN A 32 -20.21 -4.32 -15.85
N TYR A 33 -19.45 -3.27 -16.16
CA TYR A 33 -18.07 -3.08 -15.74
C TYR A 33 -17.93 -2.71 -14.24
N LEU A 34 -18.89 -1.95 -13.71
CA LEU A 34 -18.93 -1.50 -12.30
C LEU A 34 -19.36 -2.61 -11.32
N ARG A 35 -20.01 -3.67 -11.81
CA ARG A 35 -20.38 -4.85 -11.02
C ARG A 35 -19.23 -5.83 -10.78
N SER A 36 -18.02 -5.55 -11.30
CA SER A 36 -16.86 -6.43 -11.09
C SER A 36 -16.11 -6.10 -9.79
N PRO A 37 -15.64 -7.11 -9.02
CA PRO A 37 -14.82 -6.90 -7.83
C PRO A 37 -13.53 -6.09 -8.09
N THR A 38 -13.03 -6.14 -9.32
CA THR A 38 -11.83 -5.42 -9.77
C THR A 38 -12.08 -3.90 -9.82
N MET A 39 -13.26 -3.46 -10.27
CA MET A 39 -13.61 -2.03 -10.38
C MET A 39 -14.05 -1.39 -9.06
N GLN A 40 -14.68 -2.13 -8.14
CA GLN A 40 -14.91 -1.63 -6.77
C GLN A 40 -13.58 -1.27 -6.07
N SER A 41 -12.51 -2.02 -6.38
CA SER A 41 -11.17 -1.68 -5.90
C SER A 41 -10.57 -0.44 -6.59
N THR A 42 -10.92 -0.19 -7.85
CA THR A 42 -10.50 1.00 -8.60
C THR A 42 -11.19 2.26 -8.10
N LEU A 43 -12.48 2.20 -7.75
CA LEU A 43 -13.23 3.33 -7.19
C LEU A 43 -12.62 3.81 -5.85
N VAL A 44 -12.12 2.88 -5.04
CA VAL A 44 -11.38 3.20 -3.80
C VAL A 44 -10.04 3.90 -4.11
N SER A 45 -9.39 3.58 -5.24
CA SER A 45 -8.09 4.15 -5.62
C SER A 45 -8.16 5.51 -6.32
N SER A 46 -9.33 5.91 -6.83
CA SER A 46 -9.53 7.15 -7.58
C SER A 46 -10.11 8.31 -6.76
N LEU A 47 -10.49 8.08 -5.50
CA LEU A 47 -11.01 9.13 -4.62
C LEU A 47 -9.89 10.10 -4.21
N PRO A 48 -10.10 11.43 -4.31
CA PRO A 48 -9.14 12.43 -3.84
C PRO A 48 -8.77 12.22 -2.37
N ARG A 49 -7.49 12.42 -2.03
CA ARG A 49 -6.94 12.24 -0.66
C ARG A 49 -7.70 13.03 0.44
N SER A 50 -8.49 14.03 0.08
CA SER A 50 -9.30 14.84 1.00
C SER A 50 -10.66 14.24 1.36
N TRP A 51 -11.10 13.17 0.70
CA TRP A 51 -12.42 12.59 0.91
C TRP A 51 -12.34 11.56 2.03
N ARG A 52 -12.78 11.95 3.23
CA ARG A 52 -13.07 10.97 4.29
C ARG A 52 -14.11 9.99 3.76
N ALA A 53 -14.03 8.72 4.14
CA ALA A 53 -15.05 7.70 3.82
C ALA A 53 -16.49 8.09 4.23
N VAL A 54 -16.66 9.18 4.99
CA VAL A 54 -17.94 9.83 5.31
C VAL A 54 -18.60 10.47 4.07
N ALA A 55 -17.80 10.93 3.10
CA ALA A 55 -18.31 11.62 1.92
C ALA A 55 -19.17 10.72 1.01
N ILE A 56 -18.95 9.40 1.02
CA ILE A 56 -19.74 8.46 0.19
C ILE A 56 -21.20 8.34 0.63
N ASP A 57 -21.50 8.71 1.88
CA ASP A 57 -22.88 8.79 2.39
C ASP A 57 -23.48 10.20 2.20
N SER A 58 -22.74 11.16 1.61
CA SER A 58 -23.25 12.51 1.31
C SER A 58 -24.29 12.42 0.20
N PRO A 59 -25.53 12.90 0.41
CA PRO A 59 -26.54 12.92 -0.64
C PRO A 59 -26.07 13.64 -1.90
N GLU A 60 -25.36 14.77 -1.75
CA GLU A 60 -24.87 15.58 -2.86
C GLU A 60 -23.83 14.85 -3.71
N LEU A 61 -22.96 14.05 -3.07
CA LEU A 61 -21.99 13.24 -3.80
C LEU A 61 -22.68 12.06 -4.49
N ARG A 62 -23.63 11.42 -3.82
CA ARG A 62 -24.40 10.30 -4.40
C ARG A 62 -25.21 10.76 -5.60
N ASP A 63 -25.93 11.86 -5.49
CA ASP A 63 -26.65 12.50 -6.59
C ASP A 63 -25.72 12.82 -7.77
N LEU A 64 -24.54 13.38 -7.49
CA LEU A 64 -23.52 13.63 -8.53
C LEU A 64 -23.05 12.33 -9.19
N LEU A 65 -22.79 11.27 -8.40
CA LEU A 65 -22.33 9.99 -8.91
C LEU A 65 -23.40 9.29 -9.76
N LEU A 66 -24.67 9.35 -9.38
CA LEU A 66 -25.80 8.83 -10.15
C LEU A 66 -26.06 9.66 -11.41
N TYR A 67 -25.90 10.98 -11.33
CA TYR A 67 -26.00 11.86 -12.49
C TYR A 67 -24.93 11.57 -13.55
N VAL A 68 -23.67 11.37 -13.13
CA VAL A 68 -22.57 11.03 -14.04
C VAL A 68 -22.64 9.57 -14.50
N GLY A 69 -23.03 8.67 -13.61
CA GLY A 69 -23.15 7.24 -13.87
C GLY A 69 -24.54 6.87 -14.35
N THR A 70 -24.84 7.08 -15.63
CA THR A 70 -26.17 6.84 -16.24
C THR A 70 -26.69 5.40 -16.18
N GLN A 71 -25.90 4.46 -15.65
CA GLN A 71 -26.27 3.05 -15.42
C GLN A 71 -26.03 2.59 -13.98
N LEU A 72 -25.89 3.52 -13.04
CA LEU A 72 -25.78 3.24 -11.62
C LEU A 72 -27.11 3.53 -10.94
N ASP A 73 -27.56 2.58 -10.13
CA ASP A 73 -28.65 2.79 -9.18
C ASP A 73 -28.10 3.05 -7.77
N GLU A 74 -28.94 3.58 -6.88
CA GLU A 74 -28.57 3.80 -5.47
C GLU A 74 -28.05 2.53 -4.77
N ASP A 75 -28.63 1.38 -5.13
CA ASP A 75 -28.23 0.07 -4.59
C ASP A 75 -26.82 -0.37 -5.06
N ASP A 76 -26.32 0.20 -6.16
CA ASP A 76 -24.95 -0.06 -6.64
C ASP A 76 -23.90 0.75 -5.87
N LEU A 77 -24.28 1.82 -5.16
CA LEU A 77 -23.36 2.67 -4.42
C LEU A 77 -23.11 2.14 -3.00
N PRO A 78 -21.87 1.72 -2.68
CA PRO A 78 -21.58 1.19 -1.35
C PRO A 78 -21.70 2.30 -0.30
N HIS A 79 -22.46 2.04 0.76
CA HIS A 79 -22.43 2.87 1.96
C HIS A 79 -21.07 2.84 2.64
N ARG A 80 -20.78 3.83 3.51
CA ARG A 80 -19.50 3.92 4.25
C ARG A 80 -19.12 2.61 4.95
N THR A 81 -20.10 1.89 5.51
CA THR A 81 -19.86 0.63 6.23
C THR A 81 -19.37 -0.44 5.27
N LYS A 82 -20.03 -0.58 4.12
CA LYS A 82 -19.65 -1.56 3.10
C LYS A 82 -18.30 -1.20 2.47
N LEU A 83 -18.05 0.09 2.21
CA LEU A 83 -16.78 0.57 1.69
C LEU A 83 -15.63 0.32 2.69
N THR A 84 -15.85 0.55 3.99
CA THR A 84 -14.87 0.25 5.05
C THR A 84 -14.54 -1.24 5.11
N GLN A 85 -15.56 -2.09 5.01
CA GLN A 85 -15.38 -3.55 4.95
C GLN A 85 -14.54 -3.94 3.72
N LEU A 86 -14.90 -3.46 2.53
CA LEU A 86 -14.19 -3.77 1.28
C LEU A 86 -12.72 -3.30 1.30
N ILE A 87 -12.46 -2.11 1.87
CA ILE A 87 -11.09 -1.61 2.07
C ILE A 87 -10.31 -2.56 2.99
N TYR A 88 -10.91 -2.99 4.10
CA TYR A 88 -10.26 -3.88 5.04
C TYR A 88 -9.96 -5.26 4.42
N GLU A 89 -10.92 -5.84 3.70
CA GLU A 89 -10.74 -7.10 2.98
C GLU A 89 -9.62 -7.00 1.94
N ARG A 90 -9.61 -5.90 1.16
CA ARG A 90 -8.54 -5.65 0.18
C ARG A 90 -7.19 -5.45 0.85
N PHE A 91 -7.15 -4.70 1.95
CA PHE A 91 -5.94 -4.50 2.74
C PHE A 91 -5.38 -5.83 3.22
N GLN A 92 -6.20 -6.75 3.76
CA GLN A 92 -5.73 -8.06 4.21
C GLN A 92 -5.10 -8.89 3.09
N VAL A 93 -5.67 -8.83 1.87
CA VAL A 93 -5.11 -9.51 0.69
C VAL A 93 -3.76 -8.91 0.31
N GLU A 94 -3.67 -7.58 0.19
CA GLU A 94 -2.43 -6.91 -0.21
C GLU A 94 -1.35 -6.98 0.88
N PHE A 95 -1.73 -6.96 2.16
CA PHE A 95 -0.81 -7.09 3.28
C PHE A 95 -0.15 -8.48 3.32
N LYS A 96 -0.91 -9.55 3.02
CA LYS A 96 -0.34 -10.90 2.86
C LYS A 96 0.66 -10.96 1.71
N LYS A 97 0.33 -10.37 0.56
CA LYS A 97 1.27 -10.29 -0.58
C LYS A 97 2.53 -9.53 -0.21
N LEU A 98 2.40 -8.40 0.48
CA LEU A 98 3.53 -7.61 0.97
C LEU A 98 4.44 -8.43 1.89
N ILE A 99 3.89 -9.21 2.83
CA ILE A 99 4.67 -10.10 3.68
C ILE A 99 5.47 -11.10 2.85
N GLU A 100 4.85 -11.72 1.85
CA GLU A 100 5.54 -12.63 0.94
C GLU A 100 6.61 -11.93 0.09
N GLU A 101 6.36 -10.72 -0.40
CA GLU A 101 7.37 -9.91 -1.10
C GLU A 101 8.60 -9.66 -0.20
N LEU A 102 8.39 -9.26 1.06
CA LEU A 102 9.46 -8.99 2.02
C LEU A 102 10.23 -10.27 2.40
N LYS A 103 9.54 -11.41 2.56
CA LYS A 103 10.16 -12.72 2.80
C LYS A 103 10.93 -13.25 1.58
N ASN A 104 10.57 -12.83 0.38
CA ASN A 104 11.27 -13.18 -0.86
C ASN A 104 12.28 -12.13 -1.32
N ALA A 105 12.51 -11.07 -0.54
CA ALA A 105 13.53 -10.07 -0.82
C ALA A 105 14.90 -10.73 -1.09
N ALA A 106 15.69 -10.18 -2.01
CA ALA A 106 17.07 -10.58 -2.21
C ALA A 106 17.94 -9.91 -1.13
N GLY A 107 18.48 -10.71 -0.21
CA GLY A 107 19.38 -10.23 0.84
C GLY A 107 18.67 -9.59 2.05
N ARG A 108 19.23 -8.48 2.55
CA ARG A 108 18.72 -7.74 3.71
C ARG A 108 17.82 -6.59 3.28
N ILE A 109 16.90 -6.21 4.17
CA ILE A 109 15.89 -5.17 3.97
C ILE A 109 16.30 -3.93 4.75
N SER A 110 16.40 -2.79 4.08
CA SER A 110 16.64 -1.51 4.75
C SER A 110 15.31 -0.84 5.08
N PHE A 111 15.27 -0.06 6.15
CA PHE A 111 14.07 0.60 6.63
C PHE A 111 14.30 2.09 6.78
N THR A 112 13.30 2.89 6.42
CA THR A 112 13.17 4.28 6.84
C THR A 112 11.99 4.38 7.80
N SER A 113 12.14 5.11 8.90
CA SER A 113 11.03 5.43 9.80
C SER A 113 10.81 6.94 9.81
N ASP A 114 9.55 7.32 9.64
CA ASP A 114 9.07 8.69 9.86
C ASP A 114 8.27 8.74 11.15
N LEU A 115 8.63 9.67 12.04
CA LEU A 115 8.01 9.90 13.34
C LEU A 115 7.53 11.33 13.44
N TRP A 116 6.21 11.51 13.39
CA TRP A 116 5.59 12.82 13.56
C TRP A 116 4.52 12.79 14.63
N THR A 117 4.22 13.99 15.13
CA THR A 117 3.13 14.23 16.09
C THR A 117 2.14 15.17 15.45
N ASP A 118 0.85 14.80 15.43
CA ASP A 118 -0.20 15.66 14.90
C ASP A 118 -0.55 16.81 15.87
N GLN A 119 -1.41 17.71 15.42
CA GLN A 119 -1.87 18.86 16.22
C GLN A 119 -2.64 18.45 17.49
N ASN A 120 -3.16 17.23 17.52
CA ASN A 120 -3.87 16.66 18.67
C ASN A 120 -2.92 15.93 19.63
N ARG A 121 -1.60 16.10 19.48
CA ARG A 121 -0.57 15.41 20.26
C ARG A 121 -0.64 13.89 20.14
N ARG A 122 -1.09 13.39 18.98
CA ARG A 122 -1.05 11.97 18.63
C ARG A 122 0.17 11.73 17.77
N SER A 123 1.02 10.80 18.18
CA SER A 123 2.18 10.47 17.36
C SER A 123 1.96 9.21 16.55
N TYR A 124 2.58 9.22 15.39
CA TYR A 124 2.48 8.17 14.41
C TYR A 124 3.89 7.78 13.99
N MET A 125 4.04 6.50 13.69
CA MET A 125 5.25 5.94 13.10
C MET A 125 4.88 5.33 11.76
N ALA A 126 5.46 5.84 10.69
CA ALA A 126 5.46 5.17 9.39
C ALA A 126 6.79 4.45 9.20
N ILE A 127 6.75 3.20 8.78
CA ILE A 127 7.95 2.43 8.43
C ILE A 127 7.85 2.06 6.96
N THR A 128 8.87 2.42 6.20
CA THR A 128 9.02 2.07 4.79
C THR A 128 10.20 1.13 4.63
N ALA A 129 9.99 0.00 3.96
CA ALA A 129 11.01 -0.98 3.63
C ALA A 129 11.55 -0.75 2.21
N HIS A 130 12.86 -0.86 2.06
CA HIS A 130 13.60 -0.78 0.81
C HIS A 130 14.41 -2.07 0.63
N PHE A 131 14.14 -2.80 -0.43
CA PHE A 131 14.74 -4.12 -0.66
C PHE A 131 14.87 -4.43 -2.15
N MET A 132 15.78 -5.34 -2.47
CA MET A 132 15.92 -5.86 -3.82
C MET A 132 14.90 -6.99 -4.04
N SER A 133 14.19 -6.99 -5.16
CA SER A 133 13.24 -8.04 -5.56
C SER A 133 13.62 -8.62 -6.92
N PHE A 134 13.32 -9.91 -7.13
CA PHE A 134 13.47 -10.55 -8.43
C PHE A 134 12.20 -10.36 -9.27
N GLY A 135 12.35 -9.77 -10.45
CA GLY A 135 11.31 -9.74 -11.47
C GLY A 135 11.15 -11.09 -12.16
N THR A 136 10.11 -11.21 -12.99
CA THR A 136 9.74 -12.45 -13.71
C THR A 136 10.87 -13.03 -14.57
N ASN A 137 11.79 -12.18 -15.03
CA ASN A 137 12.89 -12.56 -15.91
C ASN A 137 14.23 -12.71 -15.15
N GLY A 138 14.19 -12.77 -13.81
CA GLY A 138 15.38 -12.81 -12.96
C GLY A 138 16.08 -11.47 -12.76
N GLN A 139 15.52 -10.36 -13.29
CA GLN A 139 16.06 -9.03 -13.09
C GLN A 139 15.92 -8.61 -11.62
N VAL A 140 16.99 -8.06 -11.04
CA VAL A 140 16.94 -7.48 -9.69
C VAL A 140 16.51 -6.02 -9.78
N THR A 141 15.45 -5.66 -9.05
CA THR A 141 14.94 -4.29 -8.97
C THR A 141 14.87 -3.82 -7.52
N MET A 142 15.17 -2.54 -7.28
CA MET A 142 14.96 -1.93 -5.97
C MET A 142 13.47 -1.62 -5.79
N THR A 143 12.87 -2.17 -4.74
CA THR A 143 11.47 -2.02 -4.41
C THR A 143 11.33 -1.30 -3.07
N THR A 144 10.39 -0.37 -3.01
CA THR A 144 10.03 0.38 -1.80
C THR A 144 8.56 0.13 -1.45
N ARG A 145 8.29 -0.14 -0.17
CA ARG A 145 6.94 -0.42 0.34
C ARG A 145 6.73 0.22 1.72
N LEU A 146 5.60 0.88 1.93
CA LEU A 146 5.15 1.24 3.27
C LEU A 146 4.69 -0.05 3.98
N VAL A 147 5.39 -0.45 5.03
CA VAL A 147 5.15 -1.73 5.73
C VAL A 147 4.37 -1.57 7.02
N ALA A 148 4.42 -0.38 7.61
CA ALA A 148 3.60 -0.06 8.76
C ALA A 148 3.27 1.43 8.83
N PHE A 149 2.09 1.69 9.35
CA PHE A 149 1.64 3.01 9.79
C PHE A 149 0.91 2.79 11.11
N ARG A 150 1.50 3.19 12.23
CA ARG A 150 0.99 2.90 13.57
C ARG A 150 0.81 4.19 14.36
N TYR A 151 -0.31 4.28 15.05
CA TYR A 151 -0.46 5.23 16.17
C TYR A 151 0.38 4.72 17.34
N VAL A 152 1.20 5.59 17.91
CA VAL A 152 2.08 5.28 19.04
C VAL A 152 1.62 6.14 20.22
N PRO A 153 0.84 5.61 21.17
CA PRO A 153 0.45 6.37 22.36
C PRO A 153 1.62 6.48 23.35
N GLY A 154 1.67 7.57 24.13
CA GLY A 154 2.55 7.68 25.31
C GLY A 154 3.78 8.59 25.12
N SER A 155 4.86 8.33 25.87
CA SER A 155 6.01 9.23 26.07
C SER A 155 7.04 9.27 24.93
N HIS A 156 6.80 8.58 23.81
CA HIS A 156 7.70 8.48 22.64
C HIS A 156 9.19 8.27 22.99
N SER A 157 9.45 7.56 24.09
CA SER A 157 10.82 7.25 24.50
C SER A 157 11.46 6.36 23.43
N GLY A 158 12.78 6.45 23.24
CA GLY A 158 13.47 5.56 22.30
C GLY A 158 13.20 4.08 22.56
N GLN A 159 13.02 3.71 23.84
CA GLN A 159 12.67 2.35 24.24
C GLN A 159 11.29 1.91 23.72
N ASP A 160 10.27 2.77 23.82
CA ASP A 160 8.92 2.43 23.38
C ASP A 160 8.84 2.39 21.85
N LEU A 161 9.51 3.32 21.18
CA LEU A 161 9.65 3.32 19.73
C LEU A 161 10.36 2.05 19.23
N ALA A 162 11.42 1.62 19.91
CA ALA A 162 12.13 0.39 19.60
C ALA A 162 11.24 -0.85 19.76
N LYS A 163 10.44 -0.93 20.82
CA LYS A 163 9.47 -2.02 21.03
C LYS A 163 8.46 -2.08 19.90
N VAL A 164 7.90 -0.94 19.51
CA VAL A 164 6.93 -0.85 18.39
C VAL A 164 7.58 -1.30 17.08
N PHE A 165 8.77 -0.79 16.77
CA PHE A 165 9.50 -1.16 15.56
C PHE A 165 9.79 -2.66 15.50
N VAL A 166 10.36 -3.24 16.57
CA VAL A 166 10.67 -4.67 16.63
C VAL A 166 9.41 -5.53 16.59
N ALA A 167 8.32 -5.10 17.24
CA ALA A 167 7.04 -5.81 17.18
C ALA A 167 6.49 -5.88 15.75
N ILE A 168 6.58 -4.80 14.98
CA ILE A 168 6.20 -4.78 13.56
C ILE A 168 7.05 -5.76 12.75
N LEU A 169 8.37 -5.78 12.95
CA LEU A 169 9.23 -6.71 12.22
C LEU A 169 8.96 -8.18 12.58
N LYS A 170 8.52 -8.45 13.82
CA LYS A 170 8.05 -9.78 14.24
C LYS A 170 6.73 -10.15 13.57
N GLU A 171 5.75 -9.24 13.56
CA GLU A 171 4.45 -9.41 12.89
C GLU A 171 4.63 -9.77 11.41
N LEU A 172 5.58 -9.11 10.74
CA LEU A 172 5.93 -9.37 9.33
C LEU A 172 6.81 -10.61 9.13
N GLY A 173 7.38 -11.19 10.20
CA GLY A 173 8.27 -12.35 10.14
C GLY A 173 9.63 -12.07 9.49
N ILE A 174 10.13 -10.83 9.56
CA ILE A 174 11.37 -10.37 8.89
C ILE A 174 12.41 -9.78 9.86
N PHE A 175 12.23 -9.98 11.17
CA PHE A 175 13.13 -9.46 12.21
C PHE A 175 14.60 -9.90 12.06
N ASN A 176 14.86 -11.00 11.35
CA ASN A 176 16.21 -11.52 11.06
C ASN A 176 16.80 -11.03 9.73
N ARG A 177 16.06 -10.19 8.97
CA ARG A 177 16.47 -9.72 7.63
C ARG A 177 16.91 -8.26 7.60
N ILE A 178 17.20 -7.67 8.75
CA ILE A 178 17.44 -6.24 8.88
C ILE A 178 18.77 -5.84 8.24
N GLY A 179 18.72 -4.86 7.35
CA GLY A 179 19.82 -4.16 6.72
C GLY A 179 20.10 -2.85 7.45
N MET A 180 19.95 -1.72 6.75
CA MET A 180 20.09 -0.39 7.32
C MET A 180 18.78 0.08 7.94
N VAL A 181 18.82 0.89 9.00
CA VAL A 181 17.65 1.62 9.50
C VAL A 181 17.98 3.10 9.54
N THR A 182 17.18 3.91 8.85
CA THR A 182 17.25 5.36 8.86
C THR A 182 16.00 5.88 9.55
N LEU A 183 16.15 6.89 10.39
CA LEU A 183 15.06 7.49 11.15
C LEU A 183 15.13 9.00 10.93
N ASP A 184 13.99 9.65 10.69
CA ASP A 184 13.93 11.11 10.83
C ASP A 184 13.72 11.48 12.31
N ASN A 185 14.20 12.66 12.73
CA ASN A 185 14.21 13.19 14.11
C ASN A 185 15.37 12.74 15.04
N ALA A 186 16.53 13.39 14.88
CA ALA A 186 17.80 13.09 15.57
C ALA A 186 17.75 12.95 17.12
N SER A 187 16.80 13.58 17.82
CA SER A 187 16.82 13.62 19.30
C SER A 187 16.46 12.29 19.97
N ASN A 188 15.47 11.55 19.44
CA ASN A 188 15.04 10.26 20.01
C ASN A 188 15.58 9.05 19.24
N CYS A 189 16.15 9.26 18.05
CA CYS A 189 16.64 8.20 17.18
C CYS A 189 17.84 7.43 17.75
N GLY A 190 18.77 8.13 18.40
CA GLY A 190 19.95 7.55 19.06
C GLY A 190 19.58 6.42 20.02
N SER A 191 18.81 6.79 21.05
CA SER A 191 18.33 5.86 22.07
C SER A 191 17.46 4.74 21.49
N MET A 192 16.62 5.02 20.48
CA MET A 192 15.80 3.99 19.83
C MET A 192 16.66 2.88 19.23
N MET A 193 17.70 3.19 18.46
CA MET A 193 18.51 2.15 17.82
C MET A 193 19.34 1.35 18.82
N GLU A 194 19.77 1.96 19.93
CA GLU A 194 20.42 1.23 21.03
C GLU A 194 19.47 0.17 21.59
N PHE A 195 18.22 0.53 21.88
CA PHE A 195 17.20 -0.41 22.34
C PHE A 195 16.83 -1.45 21.28
N VAL A 196 16.75 -1.08 20.00
CA VAL A 196 16.53 -2.05 18.90
C VAL A 196 17.67 -3.07 18.87
N ALA A 197 18.92 -2.64 18.97
CA ALA A 197 20.07 -3.53 18.98
C ALA A 197 20.07 -4.48 20.17
N LEU A 198 19.68 -4.01 21.37
CA LEU A 198 19.52 -4.84 22.56
C LEU A 198 18.42 -5.90 22.37
N LEU A 199 17.22 -5.47 21.94
CA LEU A 199 16.11 -6.39 21.72
C LEU A 199 16.43 -7.47 20.67
N LEU A 200 17.13 -7.10 19.59
CA LEU A 200 17.56 -8.04 18.56
C LEU A 200 18.63 -9.02 19.08
N ARG A 201 19.56 -8.54 19.90
CA ARG A 201 20.59 -9.40 20.52
C ARG A 201 19.97 -10.45 21.42
N ASP A 202 18.97 -10.09 22.22
CA ASP A 202 18.24 -11.03 23.09
C ASP A 202 17.52 -12.12 22.27
N MET A 203 17.23 -11.85 21.00
CA MET A 203 16.66 -12.79 20.05
C MET A 203 17.69 -13.52 19.18
N GLY A 204 18.99 -13.34 19.45
CA GLY A 204 20.07 -13.96 18.68
C GLY A 204 20.34 -13.30 17.31
N VAL A 205 19.81 -12.11 17.06
CA VAL A 205 20.02 -11.35 15.81
C VAL A 205 21.00 -10.22 16.07
N TYR A 206 22.08 -10.17 15.28
CA TYR A 206 23.13 -9.15 15.43
C TYR A 206 23.10 -8.17 14.26
N LEU A 207 22.88 -6.90 14.56
CA LEU A 207 23.01 -5.82 13.58
C LEU A 207 24.49 -5.59 13.24
N THR A 208 24.76 -5.32 11.97
CA THR A 208 26.12 -4.92 11.53
C THR A 208 26.43 -3.50 11.96
N ARG A 209 27.70 -3.18 12.22
CA ARG A 209 28.17 -1.83 12.64
C ARG A 209 27.68 -0.69 11.73
N LYS A 210 27.54 -0.93 10.42
CA LYS A 210 26.96 0.03 9.47
C LYS A 210 25.45 0.24 9.66
N ALA A 211 24.70 -0.78 10.06
CA ALA A 211 23.26 -0.67 10.32
C ALA A 211 22.94 0.20 11.55
N THR A 212 23.93 0.38 12.43
CA THR A 212 23.88 1.29 13.59
C THR A 212 24.47 2.67 13.30
N GLU A 213 25.08 2.88 12.12
CA GLU A 213 25.55 4.20 11.70
C GLU A 213 24.36 5.00 11.16
N PHE A 214 23.87 5.93 11.97
CA PHE A 214 22.81 6.85 11.62
C PHE A 214 23.16 7.64 10.35
N GLY A 215 22.43 7.38 9.27
CA GLY A 215 22.36 8.29 8.14
C GLY A 215 21.54 9.51 8.53
N MET A 216 22.11 10.43 9.31
CA MET A 216 21.60 11.81 9.41
C MET A 216 21.86 12.51 8.07
N PHE A 217 21.04 12.20 7.06
CA PHE A 217 20.92 13.07 5.90
C PHE A 217 19.92 14.16 6.28
N PHE A 218 20.44 15.23 6.89
CA PHE A 218 19.72 16.49 6.95
C PHE A 218 19.48 16.92 5.49
N ALA A 219 18.20 17.11 5.14
CA ALA A 219 17.81 17.87 3.96
C ALA A 219 18.06 19.37 4.18
#